data_AF-K2CT78-F1
#
_entry.id   AF-K2CT78-F1
#
_cell.length_a   1.000
_cell.length_b   1.000
_cell.length_c   1.000
_cell.angle_alpha   90.00
_cell.angle_beta   90.00
_cell.angle_gamma   90.00
#
_symmetry.space_group_name_H-M   'P 1'
#
loop_
_entity.id
_entity.type
_entity.pdbx_description
1 polymer ?
#
loop_
_entity_poly.entity_id
_entity_poly.type
_entity_poly.pdbx_seq_one_letter_code
_entity_poly.pdbx_strand_id
1 'polypeptide(L)'
;MAQEVYMDIPRVEKLSKDFKTFGEVLDMVAKALEALSMTLKMAAFFSFGGTAAASAYIDRIKPNVKNASTKMKELSSDISKAVNSYRTGDSSAAGLFG
;
A
#
# COMPACT_ATOMS: atom_id res chain seq x y z
N MET A 1 -38.43 -0.97 10.18
CA MET A 1 -37.70 0.05 9.41
C MET A 1 -36.28 -0.44 9.28
N ALA A 2 -35.81 -0.73 8.07
CA ALA A 2 -34.42 -1.14 7.88
C ALA A 2 -33.52 0.06 8.22
N GLN A 3 -32.55 -0.13 9.11
CA GLN A 3 -31.57 0.90 9.42
C GLN A 3 -30.78 1.16 8.12
N GLU A 4 -31.03 2.27 7.45
CA GLU A 4 -30.26 2.63 6.26
C GLU A 4 -28.82 2.92 6.69
N VAL A 5 -27.88 2.12 6.16
CA VAL A 5 -26.46 2.26 6.43
C VAL A 5 -25.88 3.19 5.38
N TYR A 6 -25.60 4.42 5.80
CA TYR A 6 -24.96 5.42 4.96
C TYR A 6 -23.44 5.40 5.11
N MET A 7 -22.72 5.59 4.01
CA MET A 7 -21.26 5.74 4.03
C MET A 7 -20.87 7.14 4.51
N ASP A 8 -20.02 7.23 5.53
CA ASP A 8 -19.34 8.48 5.91
C ASP A 8 -18.20 8.76 4.90
N ILE A 9 -18.56 9.44 3.82
CA ILE A 9 -17.65 9.67 2.68
C ILE A 9 -16.35 10.36 3.12
N PRO A 10 -16.35 11.48 3.87
CA PRO A 10 -15.11 12.13 4.31
C PRO A 10 -14.20 11.19 5.11
N ARG A 11 -14.76 10.37 6.00
CA ARG A 11 -13.98 9.44 6.82
C ARG A 11 -13.39 8.30 5.98
N VAL A 12 -14.15 7.77 5.02
CA VAL A 12 -13.70 6.69 4.13
C VAL A 12 -12.66 7.19 3.13
N GLU A 13 -12.80 8.41 2.61
CA GLU A 13 -11.76 9.06 1.79
C GLU A 13 -10.47 9.30 2.57
N LYS A 14 -10.57 9.69 3.85
CA LYS A 14 -9.40 9.82 4.73
C LYS A 14 -8.70 8.46 4.89
N LEU A 15 -9.46 7.40 5.14
CA LEU A 15 -8.92 6.05 5.27
C LEU A 15 -8.18 5.60 4.00
N SER A 16 -8.74 5.90 2.82
CA SER A 16 -8.05 5.66 1.55
C SER A 16 -6.69 6.37 1.46
N LYS A 17 -6.64 7.64 1.87
CA LYS A 17 -5.39 8.42 1.88
C LYS A 17 -4.36 7.83 2.85
N ASP A 18 -4.81 7.45 4.05
CA ASP A 18 -3.93 6.84 5.06
C ASP A 18 -3.30 5.54 4.51
N PHE A 19 -4.09 4.67 3.87
CA PHE A 19 -3.57 3.46 3.23
C PHE A 19 -2.58 3.76 2.10
N LYS A 20 -2.84 4.79 1.29
CA LYS A 20 -1.88 5.23 0.26
C LYS A 20 -0.56 5.65 0.89
N THR A 21 -0.60 6.49 1.93
CA THR A 21 0.61 6.96 2.64
C THR A 21 1.38 5.81 3.26
N PHE A 22 0.71 4.87 3.94
CA PHE A 22 1.38 3.68 4.48
C PHE A 22 2.02 2.83 3.38
N GLY A 23 1.33 2.64 2.24
CA GLY A 23 1.88 1.94 1.10
C GLY A 23 3.12 2.63 0.51
N GLU A 24 3.14 3.95 0.44
CA GLU A 24 4.29 4.74 -0.02
C GLU A 24 5.49 4.64 0.94
N VAL A 25 5.25 4.70 2.25
CA VAL A 25 6.31 4.52 3.27
C VAL A 25 6.92 3.12 3.16
N LEU A 26 6.09 2.08 3.08
CA LEU A 26 6.57 0.69 2.93
C LEU A 26 7.33 0.49 1.61
N ASP A 27 6.91 1.13 0.52
CA ASP A 27 7.64 1.10 -0.76
C ASP A 27 9.02 1.75 -0.64
N MET A 28 9.11 2.86 0.08
CA MET A 28 10.37 3.55 0.35
C MET A 28 11.31 2.67 1.19
N VAL A 29 10.80 2.00 2.21
CA VAL A 29 11.57 1.04 3.02
C VAL A 29 12.06 -0.12 2.15
N ALA A 30 11.21 -0.68 1.29
CA ALA A 30 11.61 -1.77 0.40
C ALA A 30 12.74 -1.35 -0.56
N LYS A 31 12.70 -0.12 -1.10
CA LYS A 31 13.76 0.45 -1.93
C LYS A 31 15.06 0.68 -1.15
N ALA A 32 14.97 1.16 0.09
CA ALA A 32 16.13 1.31 0.95
C ALA A 32 16.79 -0.05 1.26
N LEU A 33 15.99 -1.08 1.56
CA LEU A 33 16.47 -2.45 1.74
C LEU A 33 17.14 -2.99 0.48
N GLU A 34 16.61 -2.69 -0.71
CA GLU A 34 17.22 -3.07 -1.98
C GLU A 34 18.61 -2.45 -2.18
N ALA A 35 18.73 -1.14 -1.93
CA ALA A 35 20.01 -0.45 -2.00
C ALA A 35 21.02 -1.04 -1.00
N LEU A 36 20.61 -1.29 0.24
CA LEU A 36 21.46 -1.92 1.26
C LEU A 36 21.89 -3.33 0.87
N SER A 37 20.99 -4.16 0.35
CA SER A 37 21.32 -5.50 -0.15
C SER A 37 22.37 -5.43 -1.26
N MET A 38 22.21 -4.50 -2.21
CA MET A 38 23.17 -4.30 -3.29
C MET A 38 24.55 -3.89 -2.76
N THR A 39 24.62 -2.91 -1.86
CA THR A 39 25.88 -2.48 -1.24
C THR A 39 26.54 -3.62 -0.45
N LEU A 40 25.76 -4.38 0.32
CA LEU A 40 26.27 -5.50 1.12
C LEU A 40 26.72 -6.67 0.25
N LYS A 41 26.08 -6.92 -0.90
CA LYS A 41 26.53 -7.90 -1.89
C LYS A 41 27.85 -7.48 -2.54
N MET A 42 28.00 -6.19 -2.88
CA MET A 42 29.28 -5.67 -3.36
C MET A 42 30.36 -5.80 -2.30
N ALA A 43 30.07 -5.42 -1.05
CA ALA A 43 30.98 -5.62 0.07
C ALA A 43 31.30 -7.11 0.31
N ALA A 44 30.33 -8.01 0.13
CA ALA A 44 30.52 -9.45 0.27
C ALA A 44 31.46 -9.96 -0.81
N PHE A 45 31.32 -9.47 -2.05
CA PHE A 45 32.23 -9.80 -3.14
C PHE A 45 33.67 -9.38 -2.83
N PHE A 46 33.89 -8.16 -2.33
CA PHE A 46 35.23 -7.69 -1.95
C PHE A 46 35.80 -8.35 -0.69
N SER A 47 34.93 -8.81 0.22
CA SER A 47 35.32 -9.46 1.48
C SER A 47 35.30 -10.99 1.43
N PHE A 48 35.18 -11.60 0.24
CA PHE A 48 35.07 -13.06 0.06
C PHE A 48 33.94 -13.70 0.87
N GLY A 49 32.81 -13.00 1.03
CA GLY A 49 31.60 -13.50 1.67
C GLY A 49 31.34 -12.99 3.09
N GLY A 50 32.21 -12.13 3.64
CA GLY A 50 32.09 -11.64 5.02
C GLY A 50 30.75 -10.97 5.38
N THR A 51 30.07 -10.36 4.40
CA THR A 51 28.75 -9.72 4.59
C THR A 51 27.58 -10.45 3.93
N ALA A 52 27.79 -11.67 3.42
CA ALA A 52 26.78 -12.42 2.67
C ALA A 52 25.52 -12.72 3.50
N ALA A 53 25.69 -13.01 4.80
CA ALA A 53 24.57 -13.28 5.71
C ALA A 53 23.62 -12.08 5.85
N ALA A 54 24.16 -10.86 5.93
CA ALA A 54 23.36 -9.64 6.04
C ALA A 54 22.57 -9.37 4.76
N SER A 55 23.18 -9.53 3.58
CA SER A 55 22.44 -9.40 2.32
C SER A 55 21.35 -10.45 2.15
N ALA A 56 21.59 -11.70 2.55
CA ALA A 56 20.62 -12.78 2.47
C ALA A 56 19.42 -12.54 3.39
N TYR A 57 19.66 -12.01 4.60
CA TYR A 57 18.59 -11.62 5.51
C TYR A 57 17.70 -10.51 4.93
N ILE A 58 18.32 -9.47 4.35
CA ILE A 58 17.61 -8.38 3.70
C ILE A 58 16.78 -8.89 2.52
N ASP A 59 17.36 -9.74 1.67
CA ASP A 59 16.66 -10.33 0.53
C ASP A 59 15.44 -11.18 0.95
N ARG A 60 15.48 -11.78 2.14
CA ARG A 60 14.35 -12.56 2.69
C ARG A 60 13.21 -11.67 3.17
N ILE A 61 13.48 -10.46 3.68
CA ILE A 61 12.47 -9.58 4.27
C ILE A 61 11.90 -8.60 3.25
N LYS A 62 12.73 -8.09 2.33
CA LYS A 62 12.33 -7.15 1.26
C LYS A 62 11.02 -7.52 0.55
N PRO A 63 10.79 -8.77 0.09
CA PRO A 63 9.55 -9.11 -0.63
C PRO A 63 8.30 -8.96 0.26
N ASN A 64 8.40 -9.24 1.55
CA ASN A 64 7.25 -9.11 2.46
C ASN A 64 6.86 -7.64 2.65
N VAL A 65 7.85 -6.76 2.82
CA VAL A 65 7.62 -5.30 2.91
C VAL A 65 7.03 -4.76 1.62
N LYS A 66 7.54 -5.22 0.46
CA LYS A 66 7.01 -4.83 -0.84
C LYS A 66 5.56 -5.29 -1.04
N ASN A 67 5.25 -6.53 -0.67
CA ASN A 67 3.90 -7.08 -0.76
C ASN A 67 2.91 -6.32 0.14
N ALA A 68 3.33 -5.94 1.36
CA ALA A 68 2.53 -5.11 2.23
C ALA A 68 2.26 -3.74 1.60
N SER A 69 3.28 -3.07 1.05
CA SER A 69 3.13 -1.82 0.29
C SER A 69 2.08 -1.94 -0.81
N THR A 70 2.17 -2.98 -1.64
CA THR A 70 1.25 -3.19 -2.77
C THR A 70 -0.19 -3.33 -2.28
N LYS A 71 -0.43 -4.17 -1.26
CA LYS A 71 -1.76 -4.38 -0.68
C LYS A 71 -2.35 -3.09 -0.10
N MET A 72 -1.55 -2.25 0.53
CA MET A 72 -2.03 -0.96 1.05
C MET A 72 -2.44 -0.01 -0.09
N LYS A 73 -1.70 0.01 -1.20
CA LYS A 73 -2.05 0.81 -2.39
C LYS A 73 -3.30 0.28 -3.09
N GLU A 74 -3.45 -1.04 -3.17
CA GLU A 74 -4.67 -1.70 -3.69
C GLU A 74 -5.88 -1.34 -2.83
N LEU A 75 -5.76 -1.42 -1.50
CA LEU A 75 -6.84 -1.08 -0.59
C LEU A 75 -7.27 0.38 -0.70
N SER A 76 -6.31 1.31 -0.84
CA SER A 76 -6.62 2.72 -1.14
C SER A 76 -7.40 2.87 -2.46
N SER A 77 -6.97 2.16 -3.52
CA SER A 77 -7.65 2.18 -4.82
C SER A 77 -9.08 1.66 -4.71
N ASP A 78 -9.28 0.54 -4.03
CA ASP A 78 -10.58 -0.11 -3.91
C ASP A 78 -11.55 0.70 -3.04
N ILE A 79 -11.06 1.31 -1.95
CA ILE A 79 -11.86 2.25 -1.15
C ILE A 79 -12.27 3.46 -2.00
N SER A 80 -11.35 4.02 -2.79
CA SER A 80 -11.65 5.18 -3.65
C SER A 80 -12.69 4.84 -4.72
N LYS A 81 -12.61 3.64 -5.32
CA LYS A 81 -13.63 3.13 -6.24
C LYS A 81 -14.98 2.97 -5.54
N ALA A 82 -15.01 2.41 -4.32
CA ALA A 82 -16.23 2.25 -3.56
C ALA A 82 -16.92 3.59 -3.23
N VAL A 83 -16.14 4.61 -2.85
CA VAL A 83 -16.66 5.98 -2.64
C VAL A 83 -17.25 6.55 -3.92
N ASN A 84 -16.56 6.40 -5.05
CA ASN A 84 -17.06 6.87 -6.34
C ASN A 84 -18.35 6.15 -6.75
N SER A 85 -18.39 4.83 -6.65
CA SER A 85 -19.58 4.03 -6.94
C SER A 85 -20.77 4.43 -6.07
N TYR A 86 -20.53 4.72 -4.79
CA TYR A 86 -21.56 5.18 -3.86
C TYR A 86 -22.12 6.55 -4.30
N ARG A 87 -21.26 7.52 -4.59
CA ARG A 87 -21.68 8.86 -5.08
C ARG A 87 -22.43 8.79 -6.41
N THR A 88 -21.94 8.00 -7.36
CA THR A 88 -22.59 7.89 -8.66
C THR A 88 -23.93 7.18 -8.56
N GLY A 89 -24.02 6.12 -7.75
CA GLY A 89 -25.27 5.39 -7.51
C GLY A 89 -26.33 6.29 -6.87
N ASP A 90 -25.93 7.10 -5.89
CA ASP A 90 -26.80 8.10 -5.26
C ASP A 90 -27.26 9.17 -6.26
N SER A 91 -26.35 9.72 -7.07
CA SER A 91 -26.70 10.72 -8.09
C SER A 91 -27.64 10.19 -9.19
N SER A 92 -27.48 8.92 -9.60
CA SER A 92 -28.37 8.27 -10.57
C SER A 92 -29.76 8.02 -9.98
N ALA A 93 -29.84 7.65 -8.69
CA ALA A 93 -31.12 7.51 -8.01
C ALA A 93 -31.81 8.87 -7.83
N ALA A 94 -31.08 9.90 -7.38
CA ALA A 94 -31.61 11.26 -7.23
C ALA A 94 -32.15 11.83 -8.55
N GLY A 95 -31.49 11.54 -9.68
CA GLY A 95 -31.96 11.96 -11.01
C GLY A 95 -33.19 11.20 -11.56
N LEU A 96 -33.53 10.03 -10.99
CA LEU A 96 -34.74 9.27 -11.35
C LEU A 96 -35.96 9.70 -10.52
N PHE A 97 -35.75 10.32 -9.36
CA PHE A 97 -36.79 10.73 -8.42
C PHE A 97 -36.90 12.25 -8.22
N GLY A 98 -36.14 13.03 -8.99
CA GLY A 98 -36.16 14.51 -9.01
C GLY A 98 -37.03 15.08 -10.12
#